data_AF-A0A1Q9AT04-F1
#
_entry.id   AF-A0A1Q9AT04-F1
#
_cell.length_a   1.000
_cell.length_b   1.000
_cell.length_c   1.000
_cell.angle_alpha   90.00
_cell.angle_beta   90.00
_cell.angle_gamma   90.00
#
_symmetry.space_group_name_H-M   'P 1'
#
loop_
_entity.id
_entity.type
_entity.pdbx_description
1 polymer ?
#
loop_
_entity_poly.entity_id
_entity_poly.type
_entity_poly.pdbx_seq_one_letter_code
_entity_poly.pdbx_strand_id
1 'polypeptide(L)'
;MSEARDRAERSGKCLCGAVRFTLRADTGLHACHCATCRRWTGGAFMVLPCEAPVFADQAALKAYTSSDWAERLFCGECGSSLFWRMRDGRHWTVSAHALDDQTDVRFKAQVFIDEKPDFYAFANTTTMMTGAEVVAAFSGDQQPEHRDGSR
;
A
#
# COMPACT_ATOMS: atom_id res chain seq x y z
N MET A 1 1.73 18.04 -10.27
CA MET A 1 0.39 18.09 -10.88
C MET A 1 -0.59 17.42 -9.95
N SER A 2 -1.55 18.17 -9.39
CA SER A 2 -2.59 17.60 -8.54
C SER A 2 -3.74 17.12 -9.43
N GLU A 3 -3.60 15.91 -9.98
CA GLU A 3 -4.81 15.18 -10.35
C GLU A 3 -5.53 14.87 -9.06
N ALA A 4 -6.80 15.30 -8.97
CA ALA A 4 -7.67 14.85 -7.90
C ALA A 4 -7.78 13.34 -8.03
N ARG A 5 -6.99 12.61 -7.25
CA ARG A 5 -7.33 11.25 -6.88
C ARG A 5 -8.65 11.35 -6.13
N ASP A 6 -9.75 11.28 -6.86
CA ASP A 6 -10.65 10.12 -6.77
C ASP A 6 -10.53 9.48 -5.37
N ARG A 7 -11.51 9.58 -4.45
CA ARG A 7 -11.47 9.03 -3.07
C ARG A 7 -12.73 8.27 -2.59
N ALA A 8 -12.59 6.97 -2.33
CA ALA A 8 -13.60 5.91 -2.13
C ALA A 8 -13.49 5.42 -0.69
N GLU A 9 -14.58 5.42 0.04
CA GLU A 9 -14.64 4.90 1.39
C GLU A 9 -14.63 3.37 1.40
N ARG A 10 -13.77 2.76 2.24
CA ARG A 10 -13.63 1.30 2.36
C ARG A 10 -13.45 0.89 3.82
N SER A 11 -13.92 -0.32 4.15
CA SER A 11 -13.58 -1.00 5.41
C SER A 11 -12.58 -2.12 5.20
N GLY A 12 -11.93 -2.55 6.27
CA GLY A 12 -11.07 -3.70 6.27
C GLY A 12 -10.73 -4.24 7.65
N LYS A 13 -10.10 -5.41 7.66
CA LYS A 13 -9.69 -6.13 8.87
C LYS A 13 -8.50 -7.05 8.64
N CYS A 14 -7.84 -7.45 9.72
CA CYS A 14 -6.91 -8.58 9.69
C CYS A 14 -7.65 -9.93 9.67
N LEU A 15 -6.92 -11.03 9.42
CA LEU A 15 -7.48 -12.38 9.33
C LEU A 15 -8.27 -12.80 10.59
N CYS A 16 -7.78 -12.51 11.80
CA CYS A 16 -8.51 -12.80 13.05
C CYS A 16 -9.56 -11.75 13.42
N GLY A 17 -9.64 -10.63 12.69
CA GLY A 17 -10.55 -9.52 13.00
C GLY A 17 -10.18 -8.66 14.21
N ALA A 18 -9.07 -8.91 14.92
CA ALA A 18 -8.60 -8.10 16.06
C ALA A 18 -8.01 -6.72 15.69
N VAL A 19 -7.90 -6.45 14.39
CA VAL A 19 -7.70 -5.09 13.84
C VAL A 19 -8.82 -4.87 12.83
N ARG A 20 -9.56 -3.76 12.99
CA ARG A 20 -10.69 -3.34 12.14
C ARG A 20 -10.59 -1.84 11.88
N PHE A 21 -10.81 -1.43 10.63
CA PHE A 21 -10.61 -0.06 10.21
C PHE A 21 -11.55 0.37 9.09
N THR A 22 -11.74 1.69 8.99
CA THR A 22 -12.27 2.37 7.81
C THR A 22 -11.27 3.41 7.32
N LEU A 23 -11.30 3.71 6.03
CA LEU A 23 -10.40 4.65 5.36
C LEU A 23 -10.96 5.09 4.01
N ARG A 24 -10.27 5.99 3.31
CA ARG A 24 -10.46 6.21 1.87
C ARG A 24 -9.24 5.63 1.11
N ALA A 25 -9.44 4.70 0.17
CA ALA A 25 -8.36 3.97 -0.57
C ALA A 25 -8.61 3.90 -2.09
N ASP A 26 -7.58 4.12 -2.97
CA ASP A 26 -7.64 4.19 -4.48
C ASP A 26 -8.47 3.06 -5.12
N THR A 27 -8.80 3.29 -6.37
CA THR A 27 -9.04 2.22 -7.33
C THR A 27 -7.71 1.68 -7.90
N GLY A 28 -6.69 2.53 -8.06
CA GLY A 28 -5.33 2.19 -8.47
C GLY A 28 -4.56 1.31 -7.47
N LEU A 29 -4.57 -0.01 -7.72
CA LEU A 29 -3.70 -0.97 -7.05
C LEU A 29 -2.27 -0.88 -7.59
N HIS A 30 -1.30 -0.86 -6.69
CA HIS A 30 0.13 -0.97 -6.96
C HIS A 30 0.67 -2.30 -6.41
N ALA A 31 1.60 -2.95 -7.12
CA ALA A 31 2.34 -4.09 -6.60
C ALA A 31 3.81 -3.73 -6.38
N CYS A 32 4.29 -3.92 -5.15
CA CYS A 32 5.69 -3.73 -4.80
C CYS A 32 6.43 -5.06 -4.73
N HIS A 33 7.47 -5.20 -5.57
CA HIS A 33 8.23 -6.44 -5.70
C HIS A 33 9.52 -6.47 -4.88
N CYS A 34 9.90 -5.43 -4.13
CA CYS A 34 11.20 -5.39 -3.44
C CYS A 34 11.36 -6.51 -2.40
N ALA A 35 12.61 -6.91 -2.12
CA ALA A 35 12.89 -8.08 -1.31
C ALA A 35 12.32 -8.00 0.12
N THR A 36 12.19 -6.79 0.68
CA THR A 36 11.53 -6.57 1.97
C THR A 36 10.02 -6.81 1.92
N CYS A 37 9.35 -6.35 0.86
CA CYS A 37 7.94 -6.66 0.63
C CYS A 37 7.72 -8.16 0.39
N ARG A 38 8.54 -8.80 -0.46
CA ARG A 38 8.48 -10.25 -0.72
C ARG A 38 8.61 -11.09 0.56
N ARG A 39 9.56 -10.73 1.43
CA ARG A 39 9.78 -11.43 2.72
C ARG A 39 8.67 -11.17 3.74
N TRP A 40 8.10 -9.96 3.77
CA TRP A 40 7.07 -9.60 4.75
C TRP A 40 5.69 -10.19 4.40
N THR A 41 5.29 -10.15 3.13
CA THR A 41 3.93 -10.54 2.69
C THR A 41 3.89 -11.86 1.92
N GLY A 42 5.01 -12.58 1.80
CA GLY A 42 5.09 -13.86 1.09
C GLY A 42 4.98 -13.76 -0.44
N GLY A 43 5.02 -12.55 -1.01
CA GLY A 43 4.79 -12.29 -2.43
C GLY A 43 4.94 -10.81 -2.78
N ALA A 44 4.50 -10.39 -3.97
CA ALA A 44 4.41 -8.96 -4.27
C ALA A 44 3.41 -8.29 -3.30
N PHE A 45 3.80 -7.19 -2.65
CA PHE A 45 2.88 -6.50 -1.75
C PHE A 45 1.91 -5.66 -2.57
N MET A 46 0.69 -6.17 -2.72
CA MET A 46 -0.39 -5.52 -3.44
C MET A 46 -1.10 -4.53 -2.52
N VAL A 47 -0.93 -3.25 -2.80
CA VAL A 47 -1.46 -2.15 -1.99
C VAL A 47 -2.20 -1.15 -2.84
N LEU A 48 -3.15 -0.49 -2.20
CA LEU A 48 -3.63 0.79 -2.65
C LEU A 48 -2.99 1.80 -1.71
N PRO A 49 -2.55 2.98 -2.16
CA PRO A 49 -2.41 4.06 -1.21
C PRO A 49 -3.73 4.29 -0.43
N CYS A 50 -3.66 5.02 0.68
CA CYS A 50 -4.86 5.26 1.48
C CYS A 50 -4.74 6.52 2.31
N GLU A 51 -5.88 7.02 2.77
CA GLU A 51 -5.91 7.89 3.93
C GLU A 51 -5.52 7.11 5.17
N ALA A 52 -4.83 7.78 6.10
CA ALA A 52 -4.53 7.23 7.41
C ALA A 52 -5.84 6.71 8.04
N PRO A 53 -5.90 5.44 8.42
CA PRO A 53 -7.16 4.78 8.78
C PRO A 53 -7.74 5.26 10.11
N VAL A 54 -9.06 5.20 10.21
CA VAL A 54 -9.79 5.25 11.47
C VAL A 54 -9.96 3.82 11.97
N PHE A 55 -9.37 3.50 13.12
CA PHE A 55 -9.45 2.17 13.71
C PHE A 55 -10.69 2.04 14.61
N ALA A 56 -11.56 1.09 14.30
CA ALA A 56 -12.59 0.61 15.21
C ALA A 56 -11.99 -0.35 16.26
N ASP A 57 -10.92 -1.07 15.90
CA ASP A 57 -10.10 -1.84 16.82
C ASP A 57 -8.65 -1.89 16.32
N GLN A 58 -7.69 -1.76 17.22
CA GLN A 58 -6.26 -1.81 16.95
C GLN A 58 -5.44 -2.41 18.11
N ALA A 59 -6.06 -3.12 19.06
CA ALA A 59 -5.34 -3.68 20.21
C ALA A 59 -4.20 -4.65 19.78
N ALA A 60 -4.47 -5.43 18.72
CA ALA A 60 -3.50 -6.34 18.12
C ALA A 60 -2.56 -5.67 17.09
N LEU A 61 -2.67 -4.37 16.82
CA LEU A 61 -1.86 -3.69 15.82
C LEU A 61 -0.42 -3.51 16.31
N LYS A 62 0.56 -3.92 15.50
CA LYS A 62 2.00 -3.74 15.74
C LYS A 62 2.62 -3.00 14.56
N ALA A 63 3.65 -2.21 14.84
CA ALA A 63 4.45 -1.53 13.83
C ALA A 63 5.89 -2.05 13.88
N TYR A 64 6.49 -2.26 12.71
CA TYR A 64 7.90 -2.58 12.54
C TYR A 64 8.57 -1.51 11.67
N THR A 65 9.54 -0.81 12.24
CA THR A 65 10.36 0.19 11.56
C THR A 65 11.32 -0.51 10.60
N SER A 66 10.89 -0.66 9.34
CA SER A 66 11.66 -1.40 8.32
C SER A 66 12.78 -0.58 7.66
N SER A 67 12.79 0.73 7.88
CA SER A 67 13.85 1.67 7.52
C SER A 67 13.71 2.95 8.34
N ASP A 68 14.71 3.83 8.30
CA ASP A 68 14.69 5.12 9.02
C ASP A 68 13.52 6.05 8.67
N TRP A 69 12.81 5.76 7.58
CA TRP A 69 11.74 6.58 7.01
C TRP A 69 10.39 5.86 6.90
N ALA A 70 10.30 4.54 7.15
CA ALA A 70 9.08 3.77 6.91
C ALA A 70 8.77 2.67 7.94
N GLU A 71 7.47 2.51 8.21
CA GLU A 71 6.91 1.52 9.11
C GLU A 71 5.96 0.56 8.39
N ARG A 72 5.97 -0.69 8.86
CA ARG A 72 5.10 -1.79 8.41
C ARG A 72 4.19 -2.18 9.53
N LEU A 73 2.88 -2.00 9.34
CA LEU A 73 1.86 -2.25 10.33
C LEU A 73 1.16 -3.57 10.03
N PHE A 74 1.11 -4.45 11.03
CA PHE A 74 0.60 -5.80 10.93
C PHE A 74 -0.18 -6.19 12.18
N CYS A 75 -1.03 -7.20 12.08
CA CYS A 75 -1.65 -7.79 13.25
C CYS A 75 -0.66 -8.71 13.97
N GLY A 76 -0.35 -8.41 15.23
CA GLY A 76 0.55 -9.19 16.07
C GLY A 76 -0.01 -10.56 16.52
N GLU A 77 -1.30 -10.82 16.31
CA GLU A 77 -1.93 -12.12 16.60
C GLU A 77 -1.89 -13.07 15.39
N CYS A 78 -2.32 -12.60 14.22
CA CYS A 78 -2.48 -13.45 13.02
C CYS A 78 -1.46 -13.16 11.90
N GLY A 79 -0.49 -12.26 12.11
CA GLY A 79 0.57 -11.94 11.16
C GLY A 79 0.12 -11.18 9.89
N SER A 80 -1.17 -10.89 9.71
CA SER A 80 -1.68 -10.17 8.54
C SER A 80 -0.95 -8.85 8.34
N SER A 81 -0.36 -8.66 7.15
CA SER A 81 0.24 -7.39 6.73
C SER A 81 -0.85 -6.42 6.30
N LEU A 82 -1.00 -5.30 7.01
CA LEU A 82 -2.16 -4.41 6.88
C LEU A 82 -1.83 -3.09 6.20
N PHE A 83 -0.80 -2.38 6.68
CA PHE A 83 -0.42 -1.07 6.14
C PHE A 83 1.08 -0.91 6.02
N TRP A 84 1.49 -0.08 5.07
CA TRP A 84 2.79 0.56 5.10
C TRP A 84 2.59 2.07 5.22
N ARG A 85 3.47 2.74 5.95
CA ARG A 85 3.45 4.21 6.03
C ARG A 85 4.85 4.80 6.12
N MET A 86 4.98 6.06 5.72
CA MET A 86 6.16 6.86 6.09
C MET A 86 6.06 7.30 7.55
N ARG A 87 7.20 7.44 8.22
CA ARG A 87 7.30 7.83 9.64
C ARG A 87 6.88 9.27 9.92
N ASP A 88 6.91 10.13 8.91
CA ASP A 88 6.32 11.48 8.95
C ASP A 88 4.78 11.46 8.90
N GLY A 89 4.17 10.27 8.76
CA GLY A 89 2.73 10.06 8.75
C GLY A 89 2.03 10.41 7.43
N ARG A 90 2.76 10.87 6.41
CA ARG A 90 2.16 11.47 5.21
C ARG A 90 1.62 10.44 4.23
N HIS A 91 2.50 9.59 3.71
CA HIS A 91 2.09 8.55 2.77
C HIS A 91 1.72 7.28 3.53
N TRP A 92 0.52 6.79 3.27
CA TRP A 92 0.00 5.51 3.75
C TRP A 92 -0.43 4.66 2.57
N THR A 93 -0.29 3.35 2.72
CA THR A 93 -0.87 2.36 1.81
C THR A 93 -1.50 1.23 2.62
N VAL A 94 -2.65 0.74 2.15
CA VAL A 94 -3.37 -0.40 2.71
C VAL A 94 -3.16 -1.63 1.82
N SER A 95 -2.95 -2.77 2.46
CA SER A 95 -2.98 -4.08 1.81
C SER A 95 -4.36 -4.31 1.18
N ALA A 96 -4.40 -4.55 -0.14
CA ALA A 96 -5.67 -4.81 -0.83
C ALA A 96 -6.39 -6.03 -0.23
N HIS A 97 -5.63 -7.03 0.20
CA HIS A 97 -6.12 -8.27 0.84
C HIS A 97 -6.64 -8.07 2.27
N ALA A 98 -6.49 -6.87 2.86
CA ALA A 98 -7.07 -6.54 4.16
C ALA A 98 -8.41 -5.78 4.02
N LEU A 99 -8.82 -5.40 2.81
CA LEU A 99 -10.12 -4.76 2.56
C LEU A 99 -11.25 -5.79 2.51
N ASP A 100 -12.43 -5.41 3.04
CA ASP A 100 -13.63 -6.24 2.95
C ASP A 100 -14.22 -6.27 1.53
N ASP A 101 -14.03 -5.17 0.77
CA ASP A 101 -14.48 -5.04 -0.62
C ASP A 101 -13.39 -4.44 -1.53
N GLN A 102 -13.13 -5.14 -2.63
CA GLN A 102 -12.16 -4.78 -3.68
C GLN A 102 -12.86 -4.33 -4.98
N THR A 103 -14.15 -4.00 -4.93
CA THR A 103 -14.89 -3.41 -6.05
C THR A 103 -14.19 -2.15 -6.55
N ASP A 104 -14.21 -1.99 -7.87
CA ASP A 104 -13.51 -0.96 -8.64
C ASP A 104 -11.99 -0.86 -8.46
N VAL A 105 -11.35 -1.81 -7.78
CA VAL A 105 -9.89 -1.91 -7.79
C VAL A 105 -9.38 -2.32 -9.19
N ARG A 106 -8.33 -1.66 -9.66
CA ARG A 106 -7.69 -1.82 -10.98
C ARG A 106 -6.18 -1.79 -10.80
N PHE A 107 -5.49 -2.79 -11.34
CA PHE A 107 -4.03 -2.89 -11.23
C PHE A 107 -3.35 -1.88 -12.16
N LYS A 108 -2.74 -0.84 -11.56
CA LYS A 108 -2.30 0.40 -12.22
C LYS A 108 -0.79 0.47 -12.42
N ALA A 109 0.00 0.04 -11.42
CA ALA A 109 1.46 0.19 -11.44
C ALA A 109 2.19 -0.97 -10.76
N GLN A 110 3.43 -1.23 -11.20
CA GLN A 110 4.36 -2.18 -10.58
C GLN A 110 5.66 -1.43 -10.22
N VAL A 111 6.19 -1.66 -9.01
CA VAL A 111 7.39 -0.97 -8.51
C VAL A 111 8.42 -1.97 -7.98
N PHE A 112 9.71 -1.67 -8.17
CA PHE A 112 10.84 -2.62 -8.02
C PHE A 112 10.74 -3.83 -8.98
N ILE A 113 10.24 -3.61 -10.20
CA ILE A 113 10.00 -4.67 -11.19
C ILE A 113 11.28 -5.43 -11.59
N ASP A 114 12.43 -4.77 -11.48
CA ASP A 114 13.79 -5.33 -11.61
C ASP A 114 14.12 -6.38 -10.55
N GLU A 115 13.52 -6.28 -9.36
CA GLU A 115 13.62 -7.30 -8.32
C GLU A 115 12.57 -8.43 -8.43
N LYS A 116 11.65 -8.38 -9.41
CA LYS A 116 10.57 -9.35 -9.54
C LYS A 116 11.12 -10.72 -9.99
N PRO A 117 11.04 -11.78 -9.15
CA PRO A 117 11.49 -13.12 -9.52
C PRO A 117 10.86 -13.64 -10.83
N ASP A 118 11.62 -14.43 -11.58
CA ASP A 118 11.20 -14.97 -12.88
C ASP A 118 10.07 -16.01 -12.78
N PHE A 119 9.89 -16.63 -11.61
CA PHE A 119 8.85 -17.64 -11.38
C PHE A 119 7.41 -17.07 -11.32
N TYR A 120 7.21 -15.76 -11.46
CA TYR A 120 5.89 -15.17 -11.69
C TYR A 120 5.94 -13.92 -12.60
N ALA A 121 4.84 -13.69 -13.31
CA ALA A 121 4.63 -12.51 -14.13
C ALA A 121 3.16 -12.06 -14.06
N PHE A 122 2.93 -10.74 -14.05
CA PHE A 122 1.60 -10.16 -14.16
C PHE A 122 1.40 -9.70 -15.61
N ALA A 123 0.34 -10.20 -16.26
CA ALA A 123 0.18 -10.14 -17.72
C ALA A 123 -0.47 -8.85 -18.25
N ASN A 124 -0.89 -7.93 -17.37
CA ASN A 124 -1.60 -6.70 -17.75
C ASN A 124 -0.66 -5.50 -17.92
N THR A 125 -0.98 -4.64 -18.89
CA THR A 125 -0.30 -3.36 -19.09
C THR A 125 -0.46 -2.48 -17.85
N THR A 126 0.65 -1.93 -17.35
CA THR A 126 0.72 -1.03 -16.19
C THR A 126 1.67 0.12 -16.48
N THR A 127 1.61 1.21 -15.70
CA THR A 127 2.63 2.26 -15.77
C THR A 127 3.95 1.71 -15.23
N MET A 128 4.99 1.74 -16.07
CA MET A 128 6.34 1.27 -15.76
C MET A 128 7.24 2.50 -15.53
N MET A 129 7.98 2.53 -14.43
CA MET A 129 8.87 3.65 -14.08
C MET A 129 10.20 3.11 -13.55
N THR A 130 11.31 3.58 -14.12
CA THR A 130 12.66 3.39 -13.59
C THR A 130 12.89 4.20 -12.31
N GLY A 131 13.92 3.86 -11.53
CA GLY A 131 14.27 4.64 -10.33
C GLY A 131 14.51 6.13 -10.61
N ALA A 132 15.05 6.48 -11.78
CA ALA A 132 15.24 7.87 -12.19
C ALA A 132 13.90 8.57 -12.53
N GLU A 133 12.97 7.88 -13.19
CA GLU A 133 11.63 8.40 -13.48
C GLU A 133 10.78 8.53 -12.22
N VAL A 134 10.92 7.60 -11.25
CA VAL A 134 10.34 7.73 -9.90
C VAL A 134 10.91 8.94 -9.17
N VAL A 135 12.24 9.11 -9.16
CA VAL A 135 12.87 10.28 -8.54
C VAL A 135 12.43 11.57 -9.23
N ALA A 136 12.38 11.64 -10.56
CA ALA A 136 11.95 12.83 -11.29
C ALA A 136 10.44 13.14 -11.13
N ALA A 137 9.58 12.12 -11.07
CA ALA A 137 8.14 12.29 -10.89
C ALA A 137 7.74 12.71 -9.46
N PHE A 138 8.54 12.35 -8.46
CA PHE A 138 8.24 12.59 -7.04
C PHE A 138 9.25 13.52 -6.32
N SER A 139 10.23 14.08 -7.03
CA SER A 139 11.17 15.10 -6.54
C SER A 139 11.16 16.33 -7.46
N GLY A 140 10.23 17.25 -7.19
CA GLY A 140 10.26 18.62 -7.70
C GLY A 140 10.37 19.54 -6.48
N ASP A 141 11.54 19.49 -5.84
CA ASP A 141 11.69 19.51 -4.38
C ASP A 141 10.87 18.41 -3.68
N GLN A 142 11.33 18.03 -2.49
CA GLN A 142 10.68 16.98 -1.72
C GLN A 142 9.38 17.54 -1.11
N GLN A 143 8.25 16.82 -1.23
CA GLN A 143 7.76 15.97 -0.13
C GLN A 143 6.39 15.33 -0.44
N PRO A 144 6.09 14.15 0.14
CA PRO A 144 5.31 13.15 -0.58
C PRO A 144 3.96 12.90 0.07
N GLU A 145 2.88 13.36 -0.54
CA GLU A 145 1.55 13.03 -0.06
C GLU A 145 0.46 13.07 -1.14
N HIS A 146 -0.02 11.91 -1.54
CA HIS A 146 -1.43 11.81 -1.88
C HIS A 146 -2.02 10.44 -1.61
N ARG A 147 -3.32 10.53 -1.36
CA ARG A 147 -4.31 9.47 -1.19
C ARG A 147 -5.26 9.56 -2.43
N ASP A 148 -6.36 8.82 -2.66
CA ASP A 148 -6.97 7.81 -1.81
C ASP A 148 -8.38 7.27 -2.22
N GLY A 149 -8.71 6.89 -3.47
CA GLY A 149 -9.96 6.17 -3.88
C GLY A 149 -10.65 6.38 -5.24
N SER A 150 -11.97 6.57 -5.22
CA SER A 150 -12.88 7.04 -6.29
C SER A 150 -14.31 7.23 -5.73
N ARG A 151 -15.06 8.31 -5.94
CA ARG A 151 -14.77 9.55 -6.66
C ARG A 151 -14.84 10.72 -5.68
#